data_AF-A0A1E3FVC1-F1
#
_entry.id   AF-A0A1E3FVC1-F1
#
_cell.length_a   1.000
_cell.length_b   1.000
_cell.length_c   1.000
_cell.angle_alpha   90.00
_cell.angle_beta   90.00
_cell.angle_gamma   90.00
#
_symmetry.space_group_name_H-M   'P 1'
#
loop_
_entity.id
_entity.type
_entity.pdbx_description
1 polymer ?
#
loop_
_entity_poly.entity_id
_entity_poly.type
_entity_poly.pdbx_seq_one_letter_code
_entity_poly.pdbx_strand_id
1 'polypeptide(L)'
;MLQMLEKTVAHNGLVASFALVGLIMWLSSIASRKLTFGRVHGSAIAIVIGLVLAYVGGAFTGGEKGLADVKLFAGIGLMGGAMLRDFAIVATAFEVQPAEARKAGLIGVVSLLLGTVLPFIVGACIARAFGYTDAVSMTTIGAGAVTYIVGPVTGAAIGASSDVIALSIATGLVKAIIVMVGTPVAANFMGLKTPRSAMIFGGLAGTVSGVSAGLAATDRRLVPYGALVATFHTGVGCLLGPSLLFFTTRALVGA
;
A
#
# COMPACT_ATOMS: atom_id res chain seq x y z
N MET A 1 -19.96 15.30 -30.33
CA MET A 1 -20.03 14.86 -28.92
C MET A 1 -18.72 14.26 -28.42
N LEU A 2 -18.15 13.23 -29.06
CA LEU A 2 -16.87 12.63 -28.62
C LEU A 2 -15.71 13.63 -28.54
N GLN A 3 -15.54 14.50 -29.53
CA GLN A 3 -14.48 15.53 -29.50
C GLN A 3 -14.64 16.55 -28.36
N MET A 4 -15.88 16.90 -27.98
CA MET A 4 -16.13 17.75 -26.79
C MET A 4 -15.82 17.00 -25.49
N LEU A 5 -16.11 15.70 -25.45
CA LEU A 5 -15.80 14.85 -24.30
C LEU A 5 -14.28 14.71 -24.14
N GLU A 6 -13.55 14.40 -25.22
CA GLU A 6 -12.09 14.34 -25.22
C GLU A 6 -11.46 15.66 -24.77
N LYS A 7 -11.94 16.79 -25.29
CA LYS A 7 -11.41 18.11 -24.94
C LYS A 7 -11.68 18.46 -23.47
N THR A 8 -12.86 18.12 -22.96
CA THR A 8 -13.23 18.34 -21.54
C THR A 8 -12.46 17.42 -20.60
N VAL A 9 -12.25 16.15 -20.98
CA VAL A 9 -11.47 15.17 -20.22
C VAL A 9 -9.99 15.54 -20.21
N ALA A 10 -9.44 15.96 -21.34
CA ALA A 10 -8.05 16.43 -21.43
C ALA A 10 -7.81 17.67 -20.56
N HIS A 11 -8.78 18.59 -20.50
CA HIS A 11 -8.71 19.77 -19.64
C HIS A 11 -8.88 19.44 -18.14
N ASN A 12 -9.66 18.41 -17.81
CA ASN A 12 -9.97 18.00 -16.44
C ASN A 12 -9.41 16.60 -16.12
N GLY A 13 -8.17 16.33 -16.52
CA GLY A 13 -7.58 14.99 -16.44
C GLY A 13 -7.64 14.37 -15.04
N LEU A 14 -7.45 15.16 -13.98
CA LEU A 14 -7.53 14.68 -12.60
C LEU A 14 -8.96 14.26 -12.22
N VAL A 15 -9.97 15.06 -12.56
CA VAL A 15 -11.38 14.73 -12.29
C VAL A 15 -11.80 13.47 -13.04
N ALA A 16 -11.40 13.34 -14.31
CA ALA A 16 -11.64 12.14 -15.09
C ALA A 16 -10.96 10.90 -14.47
N SER A 17 -9.78 11.07 -13.89
CA SER A 17 -9.07 9.99 -13.20
C SER A 17 -9.80 9.54 -11.94
N PHE A 18 -10.29 10.47 -11.12
CA PHE A 18 -11.15 10.14 -9.98
C PHE A 18 -12.44 9.44 -10.40
N ALA A 19 -13.08 9.90 -11.47
CA ALA A 19 -14.29 9.26 -12.01
C ALA A 19 -14.00 7.83 -12.49
N LEU A 20 -12.89 7.62 -13.20
CA LEU A 20 -12.47 6.30 -13.67
C LEU A 20 -12.15 5.36 -12.51
N VAL A 21 -11.35 5.79 -11.54
CA VAL A 21 -11.02 4.99 -10.35
C VAL A 21 -12.27 4.69 -9.53
N GLY A 22 -13.17 5.66 -9.38
CA GLY A 22 -14.47 5.47 -8.74
C GLY A 22 -15.33 4.43 -9.46
N LEU A 23 -15.36 4.46 -10.79
CA LEU A 23 -16.05 3.47 -11.62
C LEU A 23 -15.45 2.07 -11.44
N ILE A 24 -14.12 1.95 -11.51
CA ILE A 24 -13.41 0.68 -11.28
C ILE A 24 -13.73 0.14 -9.89
N MET A 25 -13.72 1.00 -8.87
CA MET A 25 -14.05 0.60 -7.50
C MET A 25 -15.49 0.13 -7.37
N TRP A 26 -16.44 0.84 -7.99
CA TRP A 26 -17.85 0.46 -7.98
C TRP A 26 -18.08 -0.89 -8.65
N LEU A 27 -17.54 -1.09 -9.86
CA LEU A 27 -17.59 -2.37 -10.57
C LEU A 27 -16.94 -3.49 -9.78
N SER A 28 -15.80 -3.22 -9.16
CA SER A 28 -15.09 -4.18 -8.30
C SER A 28 -15.89 -4.57 -7.07
N SER A 29 -16.66 -3.64 -6.48
CA SER A 29 -17.56 -3.93 -5.37
C SER A 29 -18.75 -4.81 -5.79
N ILE A 30 -19.27 -4.63 -7.01
CA ILE A 30 -20.31 -5.48 -7.58
C ILE A 30 -19.76 -6.88 -7.87
N ALA A 31 -18.57 -6.95 -8.50
CA ALA A 31 -17.89 -8.21 -8.79
C ALA A 31 -17.57 -8.99 -7.51
N SER A 32 -17.06 -8.32 -6.47
CA SER A 32 -16.83 -8.93 -5.15
C SER A 32 -18.08 -9.60 -4.60
N ARG A 33 -19.24 -8.91 -4.62
CA ARG A 33 -20.51 -9.45 -4.13
C ARG A 33 -21.05 -10.60 -4.99
N LYS A 34 -20.99 -10.47 -6.32
CA LYS A 34 -21.60 -11.45 -7.25
C LYS A 34 -20.73 -12.67 -7.53
N LEU A 35 -19.42 -12.52 -7.70
CA LEU A 35 -18.51 -13.63 -8.01
C LEU A 35 -17.90 -14.29 -6.78
N THR A 36 -17.55 -13.51 -5.75
CA THR A 36 -16.84 -14.05 -4.58
C THR A 36 -17.72 -14.20 -3.34
N PHE A 37 -19.02 -13.92 -3.46
CA PHE A 37 -19.97 -13.88 -2.34
C PHE A 37 -19.48 -12.97 -1.20
N GLY A 38 -18.71 -11.92 -1.53
CA GLY A 38 -18.12 -10.99 -0.56
C GLY A 38 -16.87 -11.51 0.17
N ARG A 39 -16.34 -12.70 -0.18
CA ARG A 39 -15.12 -13.24 0.46
C ARG A 39 -13.86 -12.46 0.09
N VAL A 40 -13.78 -11.92 -1.13
CA VAL A 40 -12.67 -11.05 -1.57
C VAL A 40 -13.14 -9.61 -1.50
N HIS A 41 -12.41 -8.75 -0.80
CA HIS A 41 -12.75 -7.33 -0.71
C HIS A 41 -12.62 -6.64 -2.09
N GLY A 42 -13.54 -5.74 -2.42
CA GLY A 42 -13.57 -5.08 -3.74
C GLY A 42 -12.27 -4.36 -4.12
N SER A 43 -11.50 -3.86 -3.15
CA SER A 43 -10.20 -3.22 -3.40
C SER A 43 -9.15 -4.17 -3.99
N ALA A 44 -9.15 -5.46 -3.63
CA ALA A 44 -8.23 -6.43 -4.23
C ALA A 44 -8.52 -6.62 -5.72
N ILE A 45 -9.80 -6.69 -6.09
CA ILE A 45 -10.22 -6.79 -7.50
C ILE A 45 -9.84 -5.51 -8.25
N ALA A 46 -10.07 -4.34 -7.65
CA ALA A 46 -9.71 -3.06 -8.25
C ALA A 46 -8.21 -2.93 -8.51
N ILE A 47 -7.36 -3.40 -7.58
CA ILE A 47 -5.90 -3.46 -7.77
C ILE A 47 -5.55 -4.30 -8.99
N VAL A 48 -6.13 -5.51 -9.11
CA VAL A 48 -5.86 -6.39 -10.25
C VAL A 48 -6.30 -5.74 -11.56
N ILE A 49 -7.47 -5.13 -11.61
CA ILE A 49 -7.94 -4.37 -12.79
C ILE A 49 -6.96 -3.23 -13.12
N GLY A 50 -6.53 -2.47 -12.12
CA GLY A 50 -5.56 -1.38 -12.30
C GLY A 50 -4.23 -1.87 -12.87
N LEU A 51 -3.71 -3.01 -12.39
CA LEU A 51 -2.48 -3.62 -12.90
C LEU A 51 -2.64 -4.09 -14.36
N VAL A 52 -3.77 -4.72 -14.69
CA VAL A 52 -4.08 -5.13 -16.07
C VAL A 52 -4.15 -3.90 -16.98
N LEU A 53 -4.83 -2.84 -16.56
CA LEU A 53 -4.94 -1.61 -17.33
C LEU A 53 -3.58 -0.91 -17.50
N ALA A 54 -2.72 -0.93 -16.48
CA ALA A 54 -1.36 -0.40 -16.58
C ALA A 54 -0.52 -1.18 -17.59
N TYR A 55 -0.59 -2.52 -17.55
CA TYR A 55 0.10 -3.39 -18.51
C TYR A 55 -0.39 -3.16 -19.94
N VAL A 56 -1.70 -3.15 -20.16
CA VAL A 56 -2.30 -2.91 -21.50
C VAL A 56 -1.96 -1.51 -22.00
N GLY A 57 -2.01 -0.49 -21.14
CA GLY A 57 -1.64 0.88 -21.48
C GLY A 57 -0.17 1.01 -21.91
N GLY A 58 0.75 0.37 -21.18
CA GLY A 58 2.17 0.33 -21.52
C GLY A 58 2.43 -0.44 -22.83
N ALA A 59 1.83 -1.62 -22.98
CA ALA A 59 1.98 -2.43 -24.19
C ALA A 59 1.43 -1.73 -25.44
N PHE A 60 0.34 -0.98 -25.31
CA PHE A 60 -0.28 -0.25 -26.43
C PHE A 60 0.51 1.01 -26.83
N THR A 61 1.12 1.70 -25.87
CA THR A 61 1.86 2.95 -26.12
C THR A 61 3.36 2.74 -26.36
N GLY A 62 3.90 1.58 -25.96
CA GLY A 62 5.34 1.33 -25.89
C GLY A 62 6.04 2.14 -24.80
N GLY A 63 5.30 2.78 -23.89
CA GLY A 63 5.82 3.62 -22.82
C GLY A 63 5.99 2.89 -21.49
N GLU A 64 6.64 3.57 -20.53
CA GLU A 64 7.02 3.01 -19.22
C GLU A 64 6.06 3.42 -18.08
N LYS A 65 5.09 4.30 -18.34
CA LYS A 65 4.16 4.85 -17.32
C LYS A 65 2.77 4.22 -17.39
N GLY A 66 2.63 3.14 -18.16
CA GLY A 66 1.41 2.35 -18.25
C GLY A 66 0.24 3.16 -18.81
N LEU A 67 -0.90 3.16 -18.10
CA LEU A 67 -2.10 3.86 -18.57
C LEU A 67 -1.90 5.38 -18.66
N ALA A 68 -0.96 5.95 -17.91
CA ALA A 68 -0.67 7.39 -17.94
C ALA A 68 -0.01 7.86 -19.26
N ASP A 69 0.55 6.95 -20.06
CA ASP A 69 1.11 7.29 -21.38
C ASP A 69 0.02 7.52 -22.44
N VAL A 70 -1.21 7.08 -22.18
CA VAL A 70 -2.36 7.38 -23.03
C VAL A 70 -2.86 8.79 -22.72
N LYS A 71 -2.85 9.68 -23.72
CA LYS A 71 -3.23 11.11 -23.56
C LYS A 71 -4.54 11.34 -22.79
N LEU A 72 -5.55 10.50 -23.04
CA LEU A 72 -6.86 10.59 -22.37
C LEU A 72 -6.79 10.29 -20.87
N PHE A 73 -5.81 9.49 -20.45
CA PHE A 73 -5.64 8.99 -19.08
C PHE A 73 -4.39 9.56 -18.39
N ALA A 74 -3.74 10.58 -18.96
CA ALA A 74 -2.55 11.20 -18.39
C ALA A 74 -2.77 11.72 -16.96
N GLY A 75 -4.00 12.10 -16.61
CA GLY A 75 -4.37 12.50 -15.25
C GLY A 75 -4.17 11.41 -14.19
N ILE A 76 -4.12 10.13 -14.58
CA ILE A 76 -3.87 9.01 -13.67
C ILE A 76 -2.45 9.08 -13.12
N GLY A 77 -1.50 9.54 -13.94
CA GLY A 77 -0.13 9.78 -13.49
C GLY A 77 -0.05 10.87 -12.42
N LEU A 78 -0.87 11.92 -12.52
CA LEU A 78 -1.00 12.94 -11.48
C LEU A 78 -1.70 12.38 -10.23
N MET A 79 -2.77 11.59 -10.42
CA MET A 79 -3.52 10.96 -9.33
C MET A 79 -2.66 10.00 -8.50
N GLY A 80 -1.89 9.15 -9.15
CA GLY A 80 -0.99 8.18 -8.53
C GLY A 80 0.41 8.72 -8.21
N GLY A 81 0.68 10.00 -8.51
CA GLY A 81 1.97 10.63 -8.32
C GLY A 81 2.29 10.92 -6.85
N ALA A 82 3.55 11.33 -6.60
CA ALA A 82 4.04 11.62 -5.25
C ALA A 82 3.17 12.64 -4.50
N MET A 83 2.71 13.70 -5.16
CA MET A 83 1.92 14.77 -4.51
C MET A 83 0.62 14.24 -3.87
N LEU A 84 -0.19 13.48 -4.62
CA LEU A 84 -1.46 12.98 -4.09
C LEU A 84 -1.29 11.80 -3.12
N ARG A 85 -0.24 10.99 -3.32
CA ARG A 85 0.18 10.00 -2.32
C ARG A 85 0.51 10.68 -1.00
N ASP A 86 1.36 11.70 -1.02
CA ASP A 86 1.84 12.37 0.19
C ASP A 86 0.69 13.16 0.87
N PHE A 87 -0.19 13.78 0.08
CA PHE A 87 -1.44 14.35 0.58
C PHE A 87 -2.29 13.31 1.32
N ALA A 88 -2.49 12.12 0.73
CA ALA A 88 -3.29 11.06 1.36
C ALA A 88 -2.64 10.55 2.67
N ILE A 89 -1.31 10.46 2.74
CA ILE A 89 -0.59 10.10 3.97
C ILE A 89 -0.89 11.14 5.06
N VAL A 90 -0.72 12.42 4.74
CA VAL A 90 -0.93 13.52 5.68
C VAL A 90 -2.40 13.58 6.12
N ALA A 91 -3.35 13.48 5.19
CA ALA A 91 -4.77 13.44 5.49
C ALA A 91 -5.13 12.30 6.45
N THR A 92 -4.58 11.10 6.23
CA THR A 92 -4.80 9.95 7.11
C THR A 92 -4.23 10.21 8.52
N ALA A 93 -3.08 10.90 8.63
CA ALA A 93 -2.51 11.26 9.92
C ALA A 93 -3.39 12.24 10.70
N PHE A 94 -4.06 13.18 10.02
CA PHE A 94 -5.00 14.13 10.64
C PHE A 94 -6.31 13.48 11.12
N GLU A 95 -6.69 12.33 10.56
CA GLU A 95 -7.86 11.57 11.05
C GLU A 95 -7.60 10.85 12.38
N VAL A 96 -6.34 10.70 12.79
CA VAL A 96 -5.98 9.97 14.01
C VAL A 96 -6.31 10.79 15.25
N GLN A 97 -7.24 10.28 16.06
CA GLN A 97 -7.59 10.87 17.35
C GLN A 97 -6.54 10.49 18.42
N PRO A 98 -5.84 11.45 19.05
CA PRO A 98 -4.80 11.15 20.03
C PRO A 98 -5.30 10.33 21.22
N ALA A 99 -6.55 10.54 21.63
CA ALA A 99 -7.18 9.80 22.71
C ALA A 99 -7.34 8.31 22.38
N GLU A 100 -7.71 7.98 21.13
CA GLU A 100 -7.81 6.60 20.66
C GLU A 100 -6.43 5.98 20.45
N ALA A 101 -5.48 6.73 19.88
CA ALA A 101 -4.09 6.26 19.69
C ALA A 101 -3.44 5.87 21.02
N ARG A 102 -3.71 6.61 22.11
CA ARG A 102 -3.21 6.29 23.45
C ARG A 102 -3.74 4.95 23.99
N LYS A 103 -4.92 4.48 23.55
CA LYS A 103 -5.47 3.17 23.97
C LYS A 103 -4.68 1.98 23.43
N ALA A 104 -3.95 2.16 22.33
CA ALA A 104 -3.04 1.13 21.83
C ALA A 104 -1.89 0.86 22.80
N GLY A 105 -1.49 1.90 23.56
CA GLY A 105 -0.48 1.82 24.61
C GLY A 105 0.85 1.23 24.14
N LEU A 106 1.59 0.65 25.08
CA LEU A 106 2.89 0.03 24.80
C LEU A 106 2.79 -1.13 23.78
N ILE A 107 1.67 -1.86 23.81
CA ILE A 107 1.46 -3.02 22.95
C ILE A 107 1.37 -2.60 21.48
N GLY A 108 0.65 -1.51 21.20
CA GLY A 108 0.57 -0.93 19.86
C GLY A 108 1.93 -0.46 19.36
N VAL A 109 2.75 0.15 20.23
CA VAL A 109 4.11 0.60 19.86
C VAL A 109 5.01 -0.60 19.54
N VAL A 110 5.02 -1.62 20.40
CA VAL A 110 5.84 -2.82 20.19
C VAL A 110 5.39 -3.57 18.94
N SER A 111 4.09 -3.76 18.74
CA SER A 111 3.58 -4.44 17.54
C SER A 111 3.90 -3.66 16.28
N LEU A 112 3.76 -2.33 16.28
CA LEU A 112 4.12 -1.44 15.18
C LEU A 112 5.61 -1.54 14.81
N LEU A 113 6.50 -1.49 15.81
CA LEU A 113 7.95 -1.61 15.59
C LEU A 113 8.30 -2.98 15.03
N LEU A 114 7.76 -4.07 15.61
CA LEU A 114 7.98 -5.42 15.11
C LEU A 114 7.44 -5.60 13.69
N GLY A 115 6.24 -5.11 13.41
CA GLY A 115 5.63 -5.14 12.07
C GLY A 115 6.31 -4.21 11.06
N THR A 116 7.21 -3.32 11.50
CA THR A 116 8.04 -2.50 10.61
C THR A 116 9.38 -3.19 10.37
N VAL A 117 10.09 -3.54 11.44
CA VAL A 117 11.46 -4.07 11.38
C VAL A 117 11.50 -5.48 10.81
N LEU A 118 10.59 -6.38 11.22
CA LEU A 118 10.62 -7.76 10.75
C LEU A 118 10.33 -7.86 9.25
N PRO A 119 9.28 -7.24 8.69
CA PRO A 119 9.05 -7.27 7.24
C PRO A 119 10.18 -6.58 6.46
N PHE A 120 10.76 -5.51 7.00
CA PHE A 120 11.93 -4.88 6.38
C PHE A 120 13.10 -5.85 6.23
N ILE A 121 13.47 -6.54 7.33
CA ILE A 121 14.56 -7.52 7.33
C ILE A 121 14.26 -8.62 6.32
N VAL A 122 13.06 -9.20 6.35
CA VAL A 122 12.65 -10.24 5.41
C VAL A 122 12.74 -9.75 3.97
N GLY A 123 12.22 -8.57 3.66
CA GLY A 123 12.27 -7.99 2.33
C GLY A 123 13.69 -7.70 1.84
N ALA A 124 14.55 -7.14 2.70
CA ALA A 124 15.95 -6.89 2.37
C ALA A 124 16.74 -8.21 2.17
N CYS A 125 16.51 -9.23 3.00
CA CYS A 125 17.10 -10.55 2.84
C CYS A 125 16.65 -11.23 1.53
N ILE A 126 15.37 -11.14 1.18
CA ILE A 126 14.87 -11.65 -0.10
C ILE A 126 15.50 -10.87 -1.25
N ALA A 127 15.58 -9.54 -1.20
CA ALA A 127 16.26 -8.75 -2.22
C ALA A 127 17.72 -9.23 -2.42
N ARG A 128 18.43 -9.48 -1.32
CA ARG A 128 19.79 -10.04 -1.36
C ARG A 128 19.84 -11.43 -2.00
N ALA A 129 18.90 -12.31 -1.67
CA ALA A 129 18.82 -13.65 -2.25
C ALA A 129 18.53 -13.63 -3.77
N PHE A 130 17.83 -12.59 -4.25
CA PHE A 130 17.58 -12.35 -5.67
C PHE A 130 18.70 -11.56 -6.37
N GLY A 131 19.83 -11.33 -5.71
CA GLY A 131 21.03 -10.76 -6.31
C GLY A 131 21.22 -9.26 -6.12
N TYR A 132 20.32 -8.55 -5.43
CA TYR A 132 20.57 -7.15 -5.07
C TYR A 132 21.67 -7.07 -4.02
N THR A 133 22.69 -6.26 -4.31
CA THR A 133 23.90 -6.17 -3.46
C THR A 133 24.15 -4.78 -2.93
N ASP A 134 23.47 -3.77 -3.46
CA ASP A 134 23.59 -2.39 -3.02
C ASP A 134 22.57 -2.05 -1.93
N ALA A 135 22.98 -1.20 -0.99
CA ALA A 135 22.15 -0.79 0.13
C ALA A 135 20.88 -0.06 -0.32
N VAL A 136 20.95 0.69 -1.42
CA VAL A 136 19.82 1.46 -1.97
C VAL A 136 18.68 0.52 -2.38
N SER A 137 18.99 -0.51 -3.17
CA SER A 137 18.01 -1.46 -3.67
C SER A 137 17.46 -2.35 -2.56
N MET A 138 18.34 -2.89 -1.71
CA MET A 138 17.92 -3.72 -0.58
C MET A 138 17.01 -2.96 0.39
N THR A 139 17.36 -1.72 0.73
CA THR A 139 16.55 -0.88 1.62
C THR A 139 15.23 -0.53 0.98
N THR A 140 15.20 -0.20 -0.31
CA THR A 140 13.96 0.18 -1.02
C THR A 140 12.98 -0.98 -1.09
N ILE A 141 13.44 -2.19 -1.43
CA ILE A 141 12.59 -3.39 -1.48
C ILE A 141 12.15 -3.79 -0.06
N GLY A 142 13.06 -3.75 0.93
CA GLY A 142 12.73 -3.97 2.33
C GLY A 142 11.67 -2.99 2.86
N ALA A 143 11.81 -1.70 2.52
CA ALA A 143 10.83 -0.66 2.82
C ALA A 143 9.47 -0.93 2.17
N GLY A 144 9.46 -1.50 0.95
CA GLY A 144 8.25 -1.98 0.29
C GLY A 144 7.53 -3.10 1.04
N ALA A 145 8.29 -4.00 1.68
CA ALA A 145 7.73 -5.05 2.55
C ALA A 145 7.10 -4.47 3.84
N VAL A 146 7.53 -3.28 4.28
CA VAL A 146 6.85 -2.54 5.36
C VAL A 146 5.49 -2.06 4.88
N THR A 147 5.43 -1.23 3.83
CA THR A 147 4.16 -0.92 3.13
C THR A 147 4.45 -0.55 1.68
N TYR A 148 3.42 -0.64 0.83
CA TYR A 148 3.52 -0.16 -0.56
C TYR A 148 3.69 1.36 -0.70
N ILE A 149 3.67 2.11 0.41
CA ILE A 149 3.93 3.55 0.46
C ILE A 149 5.35 3.82 0.95
N VAL A 150 5.80 3.08 1.96
CA VAL A 150 7.13 3.25 2.58
C VAL A 150 8.24 2.92 1.59
N GLY A 151 8.06 1.90 0.76
CA GLY A 151 8.97 1.56 -0.36
C GLY A 151 9.27 2.74 -1.29
N PRO A 152 8.29 3.29 -2.01
CA PRO A 152 8.53 4.38 -2.96
C PRO A 152 8.93 5.70 -2.31
N VAL A 153 8.53 5.98 -1.05
CA VAL A 153 9.03 7.16 -0.32
C VAL A 153 10.50 6.99 0.02
N THR A 154 10.88 5.81 0.55
CA THR A 154 12.27 5.49 0.90
C THR A 154 13.16 5.51 -0.34
N GLY A 155 12.76 4.80 -1.40
CA GLY A 155 13.51 4.72 -2.65
C GLY A 155 13.71 6.09 -3.31
N ALA A 156 12.67 6.93 -3.35
CA ALA A 156 12.80 8.29 -3.86
C ALA A 156 13.78 9.14 -3.02
N ALA A 157 13.76 9.00 -1.70
CA ALA A 157 14.63 9.75 -0.80
C ALA A 157 16.11 9.34 -0.89
N ILE A 158 16.41 8.06 -1.13
CA ILE A 158 17.78 7.54 -1.20
C ILE A 158 18.31 7.36 -2.64
N GLY A 159 17.53 7.75 -3.66
CA GLY A 159 17.95 7.74 -5.06
C GLY A 159 17.88 6.37 -5.76
N ALA A 160 16.91 5.53 -5.40
CA ALA A 160 16.70 4.25 -6.06
C ALA A 160 16.15 4.41 -7.49
N SER A 161 16.49 3.45 -8.36
CA SER A 161 15.94 3.37 -9.72
C SER A 161 14.41 3.17 -9.73
N SER A 162 13.76 3.60 -10.82
CA SER A 162 12.31 3.42 -11.03
C SER A 162 11.87 1.96 -10.90
N ASP A 163 12.67 1.03 -11.40
CA ASP A 163 12.33 -0.40 -11.43
C ASP A 163 12.34 -0.99 -10.01
N VAL A 164 13.34 -0.62 -9.21
CA VAL A 164 13.42 -1.00 -7.79
C VAL A 164 12.27 -0.38 -6.99
N ILE A 165 11.91 0.88 -7.28
CA ILE A 165 10.75 1.52 -6.67
C ILE A 165 9.46 0.76 -7.05
N ALA A 166 9.29 0.38 -8.31
CA ALA A 166 8.14 -0.40 -8.77
C ALA A 166 8.07 -1.77 -8.06
N LEU A 167 9.20 -2.47 -7.91
CA LEU A 167 9.28 -3.72 -7.16
C LEU A 167 8.90 -3.54 -5.69
N SER A 168 9.32 -2.45 -5.06
CA SER A 168 8.95 -2.14 -3.67
C SER A 168 7.44 -1.92 -3.49
N ILE A 169 6.80 -1.23 -4.45
CA ILE A 169 5.36 -1.05 -4.49
C ILE A 169 4.70 -2.42 -4.62
N ALA A 170 5.10 -3.23 -5.60
CA ALA A 170 4.56 -4.57 -5.81
C ALA A 170 4.67 -5.46 -4.56
N THR A 171 5.81 -5.43 -3.88
CA THR A 171 6.06 -6.18 -2.63
C THR A 171 5.02 -5.84 -1.56
N GLY A 172 4.79 -4.54 -1.34
CA GLY A 172 3.81 -4.08 -0.35
C GLY A 172 2.36 -4.37 -0.74
N LEU A 173 2.02 -4.29 -2.04
CA LEU A 173 0.68 -4.62 -2.54
C LEU A 173 0.37 -6.10 -2.36
N VAL A 174 1.31 -6.98 -2.70
CA VAL A 174 1.16 -8.43 -2.52
C VAL A 174 0.91 -8.73 -1.04
N LYS A 175 1.70 -8.15 -0.14
CA LYS A 175 1.46 -8.28 1.31
C LYS A 175 0.05 -7.82 1.71
N ALA A 176 -0.40 -6.66 1.22
CA ALA A 176 -1.72 -6.14 1.53
C ALA A 176 -2.85 -7.08 1.07
N ILE A 177 -2.73 -7.67 -0.13
CA ILE A 177 -3.69 -8.64 -0.66
C ILE A 177 -3.69 -9.92 0.18
N ILE A 178 -2.51 -10.44 0.54
CA ILE A 178 -2.38 -11.63 1.40
C ILE A 178 -3.09 -11.39 2.73
N VAL A 179 -2.85 -10.23 3.38
CA VAL A 179 -3.53 -9.89 4.63
C VAL A 179 -5.05 -9.77 4.40
N MET A 180 -5.48 -9.09 3.35
CA MET A 180 -6.88 -8.88 3.03
C MET A 180 -7.68 -10.19 2.84
N VAL A 181 -7.10 -11.14 2.10
CA VAL A 181 -7.76 -12.42 1.76
C VAL A 181 -7.52 -13.48 2.84
N GLY A 182 -6.35 -13.47 3.47
CA GLY A 182 -5.95 -14.46 4.47
C GLY A 182 -6.57 -14.22 5.86
N THR A 183 -6.84 -12.97 6.22
CA THR A 183 -7.35 -12.62 7.57
C THR A 183 -8.66 -13.34 7.91
N PRO A 184 -9.70 -13.35 7.06
CA PRO A 184 -10.95 -14.04 7.40
C PRO A 184 -10.77 -15.55 7.60
N VAL A 185 -9.85 -16.16 6.85
CA VAL A 185 -9.54 -17.60 6.95
C VAL A 185 -8.78 -17.90 8.25
N ALA A 186 -7.81 -17.06 8.61
CA ALA A 186 -6.97 -17.24 9.79
C ALA A 186 -7.53 -16.58 11.07
N ALA A 187 -8.67 -15.88 11.01
CA ALA A 187 -9.19 -15.05 12.09
C ALA A 187 -9.40 -15.80 13.42
N ASN A 188 -9.94 -17.02 13.35
CA ASN A 188 -10.16 -17.85 14.53
C ASN A 188 -8.83 -18.31 15.15
N PHE A 189 -7.86 -18.68 14.31
CA PHE A 189 -6.52 -19.07 14.75
C PHE A 189 -5.76 -17.90 15.39
N MET A 190 -5.89 -16.69 14.82
CA MET A 190 -5.28 -15.47 15.35
C MET A 190 -6.01 -14.87 16.56
N GLY A 191 -7.17 -15.43 16.95
CA GLY A 191 -7.94 -14.95 18.09
C GLY A 191 -8.50 -13.54 17.92
N LEU A 192 -8.85 -13.13 16.69
CA LEU A 192 -9.38 -11.79 16.37
C LEU A 192 -10.81 -11.62 16.90
N LYS A 193 -10.95 -11.48 18.22
CA LYS A 193 -12.23 -11.39 18.93
C LYS A 193 -12.33 -10.14 19.81
N THR A 194 -11.21 -9.46 20.06
CA THR A 194 -11.14 -8.31 20.98
C THR A 194 -10.49 -7.10 20.32
N PRO A 195 -10.80 -5.87 20.78
CA PRO A 195 -10.09 -4.66 20.37
C PRO A 195 -8.57 -4.79 20.51
N ARG A 196 -8.10 -5.41 21.60
CA ARG A 196 -6.67 -5.59 21.87
C ARG A 196 -6.00 -6.52 20.86
N SER A 197 -6.61 -7.66 20.54
CA SER A 197 -6.11 -8.56 19.49
C SER A 197 -6.10 -7.88 18.12
N ALA A 198 -7.11 -7.05 17.82
CA ALA A 198 -7.18 -6.31 16.56
C ALA A 198 -6.07 -5.25 16.46
N MET A 199 -5.75 -4.54 17.54
CA MET A 199 -4.63 -3.59 17.59
C MET A 199 -3.28 -4.27 17.39
N ILE A 200 -3.05 -5.43 18.03
CA ILE A 200 -1.83 -6.22 17.83
C ILE A 200 -1.71 -6.66 16.38
N PHE A 201 -2.78 -7.22 15.83
CA PHE A 201 -2.83 -7.65 14.43
C PHE A 201 -2.58 -6.50 13.47
N GLY A 202 -3.22 -5.35 13.67
CA GLY A 202 -2.99 -4.15 12.86
C GLY A 202 -1.54 -3.68 12.90
N GLY A 203 -0.94 -3.69 14.09
CA GLY A 203 0.47 -3.36 14.28
C GLY A 203 1.43 -4.38 13.67
N LEU A 204 1.12 -5.68 13.66
CA LEU A 204 2.01 -6.70 13.07
C LEU A 204 1.86 -6.82 11.56
N ALA A 205 0.65 -6.69 11.02
CA ALA A 205 0.39 -6.86 9.58
C ALA A 205 0.98 -5.72 8.74
N GLY A 206 1.00 -4.50 9.28
CA GLY A 206 1.61 -3.35 8.63
C GLY A 206 0.96 -2.98 7.29
N THR A 207 -0.38 -3.01 7.22
CA THR A 207 -1.14 -2.61 6.02
C THR A 207 -2.53 -2.11 6.41
N VAL A 208 -2.80 -0.81 6.25
CA VAL A 208 -4.10 -0.21 6.61
C VAL A 208 -5.23 -0.82 5.80
N SER A 209 -5.07 -0.88 4.48
CA SER A 209 -6.09 -1.42 3.57
C SER A 209 -6.31 -2.91 3.78
N GLY A 210 -5.23 -3.69 3.94
CA GLY A 210 -5.32 -5.13 4.20
C GLY A 210 -5.98 -5.45 5.53
N VAL A 211 -5.57 -4.77 6.61
CA VAL A 211 -6.14 -4.94 7.95
C VAL A 211 -7.60 -4.53 7.99
N SER A 212 -7.95 -3.36 7.43
CA SER A 212 -9.32 -2.86 7.43
C SER A 212 -10.26 -3.79 6.67
N ALA A 213 -9.85 -4.22 5.49
CA ALA A 213 -10.63 -5.13 4.66
C ALA A 213 -10.76 -6.53 5.28
N GLY A 214 -9.66 -7.08 5.81
CA GLY A 214 -9.64 -8.39 6.46
C GLY A 214 -10.48 -8.44 7.73
N LEU A 215 -10.38 -7.41 8.58
CA LEU A 215 -11.23 -7.27 9.76
C LEU A 215 -12.69 -7.02 9.39
N ALA A 216 -12.98 -6.22 8.34
CA ALA A 216 -14.35 -5.98 7.91
C ALA A 216 -15.05 -7.25 7.42
N ALA A 217 -14.29 -8.21 6.88
CA ALA A 217 -14.79 -9.53 6.49
C ALA A 217 -14.83 -10.54 7.65
N THR A 218 -14.22 -10.21 8.80
CA THR A 218 -14.22 -11.04 10.02
C THR A 218 -15.22 -10.53 11.06
N ASP A 219 -14.97 -9.34 11.62
CA ASP A 219 -15.85 -8.61 12.52
C ASP A 219 -15.64 -7.10 12.31
N ARG A 220 -16.66 -6.43 11.78
CA ARG A 220 -16.64 -4.99 11.49
C ARG A 220 -16.37 -4.12 12.71
N ARG A 221 -16.71 -4.58 13.92
CA ARG A 221 -16.48 -3.84 15.17
C ARG A 221 -14.99 -3.72 15.50
N LEU A 222 -14.16 -4.61 14.97
CA LEU A 222 -12.73 -4.63 15.21
C LEU A 222 -11.93 -3.70 14.28
N VAL A 223 -12.54 -3.29 13.16
CA VAL A 223 -11.88 -2.49 12.11
C VAL A 223 -11.21 -1.23 12.65
N PRO A 224 -11.89 -0.36 13.45
CA PRO A 224 -11.27 0.88 13.91
C PRO A 224 -10.00 0.64 14.74
N TYR A 225 -10.00 -0.42 15.56
CA TYR A 225 -8.88 -0.74 16.45
C TYR A 225 -7.65 -1.23 15.68
N GLY A 226 -7.85 -2.13 14.71
CA GLY A 226 -6.74 -2.60 13.87
C GLY A 226 -6.23 -1.53 12.91
N ALA A 227 -7.14 -0.81 12.25
CA ALA A 227 -6.79 0.24 11.30
C ALA A 227 -5.98 1.36 11.95
N LEU A 228 -6.34 1.77 13.17
CA LEU A 228 -5.64 2.82 13.90
C LEU A 228 -4.15 2.54 14.07
N VAL A 229 -3.77 1.34 14.54
CA VAL A 229 -2.36 0.99 14.73
C VAL A 229 -1.67 0.78 13.37
N ALA A 230 -2.38 0.20 12.40
CA ALA A 230 -1.85 0.01 11.04
C ALA A 230 -1.49 1.34 10.37
N THR A 231 -2.23 2.43 10.64
CA THR A 231 -2.00 3.76 10.06
C THR A 231 -0.62 4.31 10.38
N PHE A 232 -0.10 4.04 11.58
CA PHE A 232 1.20 4.54 11.99
C PHE A 232 2.38 3.88 11.26
N HIS A 233 2.18 2.75 10.57
CA HIS A 233 3.25 2.08 9.81
C HIS A 233 3.83 2.96 8.73
N THR A 234 2.98 3.72 8.04
CA THR A 234 3.46 4.60 6.98
C THR A 234 4.33 5.71 7.55
N GLY A 235 3.92 6.34 8.65
CA GLY A 235 4.71 7.39 9.31
C GLY A 235 6.04 6.86 9.85
N VAL A 236 6.00 5.77 10.64
CA VAL A 236 7.21 5.16 11.21
C VAL A 236 8.12 4.59 10.13
N GLY A 237 7.58 3.91 9.14
CA GLY A 237 8.34 3.36 8.03
C GLY A 237 8.98 4.44 7.16
N CYS A 238 8.26 5.52 6.83
CA CYS A 238 8.83 6.65 6.07
C CYS A 238 9.88 7.43 6.87
N LEU A 239 9.81 7.42 8.21
CA LEU A 239 10.87 7.96 9.06
C LEU A 239 12.08 7.04 9.06
N LEU A 240 11.90 5.76 9.39
CA LEU A 240 12.99 4.81 9.63
C LEU A 240 13.65 4.31 8.34
N GLY A 241 12.88 4.15 7.26
CA GLY A 241 13.31 3.62 5.97
C GLY A 241 14.53 4.35 5.40
N PRO A 242 14.44 5.64 5.05
CA PRO A 242 15.55 6.41 4.49
C PRO A 242 16.60 6.81 5.52
N SER A 243 16.34 6.61 6.83
CA SER A 243 17.26 6.96 7.91
C SER A 243 17.90 5.72 8.53
N LEU A 244 17.43 5.29 9.70
CA LEU A 244 18.04 4.25 10.51
C LEU A 244 18.17 2.92 9.75
N LEU A 245 17.13 2.50 9.02
CA LEU A 245 17.15 1.24 8.28
C LEU A 245 18.12 1.29 7.10
N PHE A 246 18.15 2.40 6.35
CA PHE A 246 19.11 2.61 5.27
C PHE A 246 20.56 2.60 5.78
N PHE A 247 20.88 3.42 6.79
CA PHE A 247 22.25 3.49 7.32
C PHE A 247 22.69 2.17 7.95
N THR A 248 21.80 1.45 8.61
CA THR A 248 22.08 0.10 9.14
C THR A 248 22.37 -0.88 8.00
N THR A 249 21.54 -0.88 6.95
CA THR A 249 21.75 -1.75 5.78
C THR A 249 23.06 -1.42 5.07
N ARG A 250 23.37 -0.14 4.90
CA ARG A 250 24.64 0.32 4.33
C ARG A 250 25.84 -0.12 5.15
N ALA A 251 25.76 -0.07 6.48
CA ALA A 251 26.82 -0.55 7.36
C ALA A 251 27.02 -2.08 7.26
N LEU A 252 25.94 -2.84 7.06
CA LEU A 252 25.99 -4.31 6.97
C LEU A 252 26.49 -4.83 5.62
N VAL A 253 26.13 -4.17 4.53
CA VAL A 253 26.37 -4.67 3.17
C VAL A 253 27.68 -4.14 2.57
N GLY A 254 28.28 -3.12 3.19
CA GLY A 254 29.47 -2.45 2.67
C GLY A 254 29.10 -1.32 1.71
N ALA A 255 29.89 -0.24 1.75
CA ALA A 255 29.67 0.98 0.99
C ALA A 255 29.77 0.76 -0.53
#